data_AF-A0A1S3JPY1-F1
#
_entry.id   AF-A0A1S3JPY1-F1
#
_cell.length_a   1.000
_cell.length_b   1.000
_cell.length_c   1.000
_cell.angle_alpha   90.00
_cell.angle_beta   90.00
_cell.angle_gamma   90.00
#
_symmetry.space_group_name_H-M   'P 1'
#
loop_
_entity.id
_entity.type
_entity.pdbx_description
1 polymer ?
#
loop_
_entity_poly.entity_id
_entity_poly.type
_entity_poly.pdbx_seq_one_letter_code
_entity_poly.pdbx_strand_id
1 'polypeptide(L)'
;MGYWCFYLLYLVLVHQSICQTTDPTSFENLTKTIDKYAKEVLACNGSEVVSLALTVVKNGTTVLAKSYGYADYVKKIKATDETKFCIASCSKAFTTTLLAKLLDRNKSHTFDSKVKDILPDLLLGDNYTTYHVTIRDLVSHRTGMSRHDFAWVLGGLTRDTFFRHIQYMNATYGFRDQVIYNNWMYGIASRVAEALGGKPFQVLLQEEILDPLDMKRTTQIYDLKPEGKDYAKFYYVTDEGPKEVDVQLYR
;
A
#
# COMPACT_ATOMS: atom_id res chain seq x y z
N MET A 1 44.13 53.05 -4.05
CA MET A 1 43.30 53.94 -4.88
C MET A 1 42.44 53.05 -5.76
N GLY A 2 41.11 53.10 -5.60
CA GLY A 2 40.15 52.24 -6.32
C GLY A 2 39.33 51.34 -5.40
N TYR A 3 38.42 51.93 -4.63
CA TYR A 3 37.35 51.22 -3.93
C TYR A 3 36.24 50.85 -4.93
N TRP A 4 35.80 49.59 -4.92
CA TRP A 4 34.51 49.20 -5.49
C TRP A 4 33.73 48.39 -4.44
N CYS A 5 32.81 49.10 -3.78
CA CYS A 5 31.71 48.53 -3.02
C CYS A 5 30.71 47.91 -3.98
N PHE A 6 30.30 46.66 -3.75
CA PHE A 6 29.01 46.16 -4.22
C PHE A 6 28.22 45.59 -3.05
N TYR A 7 26.95 46.00 -3.04
CA TYR A 7 26.02 45.99 -1.92
C TYR A 7 25.60 44.57 -1.49
N LEU A 8 25.55 44.37 -0.17
CA LEU A 8 24.75 43.33 0.46
C LEU A 8 23.27 43.54 0.09
N LEU A 9 22.70 42.60 -0.67
CA LEU A 9 21.26 42.46 -0.83
C LEU A 9 20.69 41.91 0.48
N TYR A 10 20.20 42.81 1.32
CA TYR A 10 19.31 42.49 2.44
C TYR A 10 17.97 42.03 1.85
N LEU A 11 17.83 40.73 1.63
CA LEU A 11 16.53 40.09 1.43
C LEU A 11 15.83 40.06 2.79
N VAL A 12 15.09 41.13 3.10
CA VAL A 12 14.03 41.08 4.10
C VAL A 12 12.95 40.17 3.53
N LEU A 13 13.10 38.86 3.75
CA LEU A 13 11.99 37.93 3.68
C LEU A 13 11.08 38.30 4.84
N VAL A 14 10.15 39.22 4.57
CA VAL A 14 8.93 39.33 5.37
C VAL A 14 8.27 37.96 5.23
N HIS A 15 8.51 37.07 6.19
CA HIS A 15 7.60 35.99 6.50
C HIS A 15 6.30 36.66 6.95
N GLN A 16 5.50 37.14 6.00
CA GLN A 16 4.09 37.18 6.21
C GLN A 16 3.69 35.71 6.33
N SER A 17 3.63 35.26 7.58
CA SER A 17 2.76 34.17 7.99
C SER A 17 1.39 34.49 7.43
N ILE A 18 1.10 34.00 6.22
CA ILE A 18 -0.28 33.79 5.79
C ILE A 18 -0.72 32.58 6.61
N CYS A 19 -1.06 32.85 7.87
CA CYS A 19 -1.97 32.00 8.59
C CYS A 19 -3.25 32.07 7.77
N GLN A 20 -3.41 31.16 6.81
CA GLN A 20 -4.70 30.95 6.16
C GLN A 20 -5.62 30.54 7.30
N THR A 21 -6.38 31.51 7.83
CA THR A 21 -7.49 31.24 8.72
C THR A 21 -8.47 30.44 7.90
N THR A 22 -8.38 29.13 8.02
CA THR A 22 -9.33 28.16 7.53
C THR A 22 -10.71 28.58 8.00
N ASP A 23 -11.57 29.02 7.08
CA ASP A 23 -12.93 29.44 7.38
C ASP A 23 -13.67 28.29 8.09
N PRO A 24 -14.00 28.43 9.40
CA PRO A 24 -14.64 27.38 10.18
C PRO A 24 -15.95 26.88 9.56
N THR A 25 -16.68 27.77 8.88
CA THR A 25 -17.95 27.44 8.22
C THR A 25 -17.75 26.48 7.04
N SER A 26 -16.61 26.58 6.34
CA SER A 26 -16.26 25.66 5.26
C SER A 26 -15.98 24.23 5.75
N PHE A 27 -15.38 24.09 6.95
CA PHE A 27 -15.07 22.79 7.55
C PHE A 27 -16.27 22.14 8.21
N GLU A 28 -17.15 22.95 8.81
CA GLU A 28 -18.41 22.45 9.35
C GLU A 28 -19.30 21.90 8.22
N ASN A 29 -19.38 22.61 7.10
CA ASN A 29 -20.09 22.15 5.91
C ASN A 29 -19.44 20.87 5.33
N LEU A 30 -18.12 20.81 5.20
CA LEU A 30 -17.41 19.60 4.77
C LEU A 30 -17.72 18.40 5.68
N THR A 31 -17.62 18.59 7.01
CA THR A 31 -17.89 17.54 7.99
C THR A 31 -19.33 17.05 7.88
N LYS A 32 -20.30 17.95 7.77
CA LYS A 32 -21.72 17.60 7.57
C LYS A 32 -21.94 16.82 6.28
N THR A 33 -21.30 17.24 5.18
CA THR A 33 -21.37 16.54 3.90
C THR A 33 -20.79 15.13 3.99
N ILE A 34 -19.62 14.97 4.62
CA ILE A 34 -18.99 13.66 4.79
C ILE A 34 -19.78 12.76 5.74
N ASP A 35 -20.27 13.30 6.86
CA ASP A 35 -21.13 12.55 7.80
C ASP A 35 -22.41 12.07 7.11
N LYS A 36 -23.01 12.91 6.26
CA LYS A 36 -24.17 12.54 5.44
C LYS A 36 -23.81 11.42 4.45
N TYR A 37 -22.74 11.60 3.68
CA TYR A 37 -22.28 10.61 2.71
C TYR A 37 -21.99 9.25 3.35
N ALA A 38 -21.26 9.23 4.47
CA ALA A 38 -20.94 8.00 5.18
C ALA A 38 -22.21 7.29 5.70
N LYS A 39 -23.20 8.05 6.21
CA LYS A 39 -24.49 7.48 6.62
C LYS A 39 -25.26 6.90 5.43
N GLU A 40 -25.27 7.58 4.29
CA GLU A 40 -25.92 7.10 3.08
C GLU A 40 -25.26 5.83 2.55
N VAL A 41 -23.93 5.75 2.51
CA VAL A 41 -23.19 4.54 2.12
C VAL A 41 -23.50 3.37 3.06
N LEU A 42 -23.53 3.60 4.36
CA LEU A 42 -23.83 2.54 5.35
C LEU A 42 -25.31 2.12 5.37
N ALA A 43 -26.22 2.99 4.97
CA ALA A 43 -27.67 2.72 4.97
C ALA A 43 -28.22 2.25 3.62
N CYS A 44 -27.43 2.34 2.54
CA CYS A 44 -27.86 1.96 1.20
C CYS A 44 -28.14 0.45 1.15
N ASN A 45 -29.38 0.07 0.83
CA ASN A 45 -29.73 -1.33 0.59
C ASN A 45 -28.90 -1.87 -0.58
N GLY A 46 -28.14 -2.93 -0.34
CA GLY A 46 -27.16 -3.48 -1.29
C GLY A 46 -25.73 -2.96 -1.11
N SER A 47 -25.49 -2.02 -0.18
CA SER A 47 -24.14 -1.66 0.23
C SER A 47 -23.50 -2.79 1.02
N GLU A 48 -22.37 -3.28 0.53
CA GLU A 48 -21.56 -4.30 1.20
C GLU A 48 -20.64 -3.72 2.30
N VAL A 49 -20.89 -2.47 2.73
CA VAL A 49 -20.00 -1.71 3.61
C VAL A 49 -20.50 -1.74 5.05
N VAL A 50 -19.77 -2.43 5.91
CA VAL A 50 -20.03 -2.50 7.36
C VAL A 50 -19.39 -1.34 8.13
N SER A 51 -18.26 -0.85 7.62
CA SER A 51 -17.43 0.15 8.25
C SER A 51 -16.63 0.92 7.22
N LEU A 52 -16.39 2.20 7.50
CA LEU A 52 -15.65 3.11 6.64
C LEU A 52 -14.82 4.07 7.49
N ALA A 53 -13.55 4.25 7.14
CA ALA A 53 -12.71 5.32 7.66
C ALA A 53 -12.44 6.33 6.55
N LEU A 54 -12.60 7.62 6.86
CA LEU A 54 -12.40 8.74 5.94
C LEU A 54 -11.43 9.73 6.56
N THR A 55 -10.37 10.03 5.80
CA THR A 55 -9.38 11.05 6.15
C THR A 55 -9.27 12.04 5.00
N VAL A 56 -9.32 13.34 5.30
CA VAL A 56 -9.13 14.42 4.33
C VAL A 56 -7.92 15.23 4.74
N VAL A 57 -6.98 15.38 3.82
CA VAL A 57 -5.79 16.22 3.98
C VAL A 57 -5.87 17.38 3.00
N LYS A 58 -5.72 18.60 3.51
CA LYS A 58 -5.71 19.83 2.70
C LYS A 58 -4.54 20.70 3.17
N ASN A 59 -3.74 21.18 2.22
CA ASN A 59 -2.58 22.04 2.48
C ASN A 59 -1.61 21.44 3.54
N GLY A 60 -1.41 20.12 3.49
CA GLY A 60 -0.53 19.41 4.44
C GLY A 60 -1.11 19.20 5.83
N THR A 61 -2.36 19.60 6.08
CA THR A 61 -3.04 19.40 7.37
C THR A 61 -4.19 18.40 7.24
N THR A 62 -4.30 17.48 8.19
CA THR A 62 -5.48 16.63 8.32
C THR A 62 -6.64 17.47 8.82
N VAL A 63 -7.66 17.65 7.98
CA VAL A 63 -8.83 18.48 8.28
C VAL A 63 -10.05 17.66 8.68
N LEU A 64 -10.00 16.34 8.46
CA LEU A 64 -10.98 15.37 8.94
C LEU A 64 -10.29 14.00 9.04
N ALA A 65 -10.56 13.28 10.14
CA ALA A 65 -10.25 11.87 10.31
C ALA A 65 -11.39 11.26 11.13
N LYS A 66 -12.24 10.46 10.51
CA LYS A 66 -13.43 9.88 11.14
C LYS A 66 -13.69 8.48 10.63
N SER A 67 -14.20 7.63 11.51
CA SER A 67 -14.67 6.30 11.17
C SER A 67 -16.16 6.16 11.48
N TYR A 68 -16.83 5.33 10.70
CA TYR A 68 -18.27 5.10 10.74
C TYR A 68 -18.55 3.60 10.68
N GLY A 69 -19.69 3.18 11.23
CA GLY A 69 -20.08 1.78 11.25
C GLY A 69 -19.39 0.99 12.37
N TYR A 70 -19.16 -0.30 12.12
CA TYR A 70 -18.69 -1.24 13.15
C TYR A 70 -17.37 -1.91 12.75
N ALA A 71 -16.36 -1.79 13.60
CA ALA A 71 -15.13 -2.58 13.48
C ALA A 71 -15.41 -4.08 13.70
N ASP A 72 -16.34 -4.40 14.61
CA ASP A 72 -16.92 -5.74 14.76
C ASP A 72 -18.44 -5.61 14.82
N TYR A 73 -19.12 -6.02 13.74
CA TYR A 73 -20.57 -5.94 13.62
C TYR A 73 -21.29 -6.94 14.53
N VAL A 74 -20.71 -8.11 14.76
CA VAL A 74 -21.29 -9.18 15.58
C VAL A 74 -21.30 -8.74 17.04
N LYS A 75 -20.19 -8.19 17.53
CA LYS A 75 -20.04 -7.66 18.90
C LYS A 75 -20.52 -6.21 19.04
N LYS A 76 -20.99 -5.58 17.97
CA LYS A 76 -21.41 -4.17 17.91
C LYS A 76 -20.33 -3.19 18.39
N ILE A 77 -19.07 -3.49 18.12
CA ILE A 77 -17.94 -2.59 18.40
C ILE A 77 -17.89 -1.54 17.30
N LYS A 78 -18.08 -0.27 17.65
CA LYS A 78 -18.02 0.85 16.70
C LYS A 78 -16.60 1.02 16.18
N ALA A 79 -16.47 1.36 14.89
CA ALA A 79 -15.21 1.82 14.36
C ALA A 79 -14.85 3.21 14.94
N THR A 80 -13.57 3.42 15.17
CA THR A 80 -12.98 4.65 15.68
C THR A 80 -11.89 5.15 14.72
N ASP A 81 -11.43 6.37 14.91
CA ASP A 81 -10.20 6.90 14.28
C ASP A 81 -8.98 5.99 14.54
N GLU A 82 -8.98 5.27 15.65
CA GLU A 82 -7.96 4.29 15.97
C GLU A 82 -8.15 2.92 15.28
N THR A 83 -9.25 2.65 14.57
CA THR A 83 -9.46 1.34 13.95
C THR A 83 -8.51 1.12 12.76
N LYS A 84 -7.78 0.01 12.77
CA LYS A 84 -6.91 -0.44 11.67
C LYS A 84 -7.71 -1.23 10.66
N PHE A 85 -7.56 -0.87 9.39
CA PHE A 85 -8.18 -1.55 8.27
C PHE A 85 -7.10 -2.18 7.40
N CYS A 86 -7.40 -3.34 6.82
CA CYS A 86 -6.55 -3.90 5.77
C CYS A 86 -6.69 -3.05 4.50
N ILE A 87 -5.59 -2.44 4.07
CA ILE A 87 -5.56 -1.56 2.90
C ILE A 87 -5.35 -2.30 1.57
N ALA A 88 -5.29 -3.64 1.63
CA ALA A 88 -5.14 -4.54 0.48
C ALA A 88 -4.09 -4.05 -0.53
N SER A 89 -4.51 -3.79 -1.77
CA SER A 89 -3.64 -3.44 -2.89
C SER A 89 -2.95 -2.08 -2.74
N CYS A 90 -3.39 -1.20 -1.83
CA CYS A 90 -2.68 0.04 -1.52
C CYS A 90 -1.27 -0.24 -0.97
N SER A 91 -1.04 -1.42 -0.39
CA SER A 91 0.30 -1.87 0.05
C SER A 91 1.34 -1.88 -1.07
N LYS A 92 0.93 -1.97 -2.34
CA LYS A 92 1.83 -1.93 -3.50
C LYS A 92 2.63 -0.63 -3.59
N ALA A 93 2.02 0.49 -3.20
CA ALA A 93 2.70 1.78 -3.15
C ALA A 93 3.89 1.75 -2.17
N PHE A 94 3.72 1.09 -1.02
CA PHE A 94 4.79 0.89 -0.04
C PHE A 94 5.91 0.00 -0.59
N THR A 95 5.56 -1.12 -1.23
CA THR A 95 6.56 -2.00 -1.89
C THR A 95 7.37 -1.26 -2.93
N THR A 96 6.73 -0.51 -3.83
CA THR A 96 7.41 0.24 -4.88
C THR A 96 8.24 1.39 -4.32
N THR A 97 7.75 2.07 -3.27
CA THR A 97 8.51 3.13 -2.57
C THR A 97 9.76 2.56 -1.91
N LEU A 98 9.65 1.39 -1.27
CA LEU A 98 10.80 0.72 -0.66
C LEU A 98 11.84 0.36 -1.71
N LEU A 99 11.42 -0.22 -2.83
CA LEU A 99 12.32 -0.49 -3.96
C LEU A 99 12.99 0.79 -4.48
N ALA A 100 12.24 1.88 -4.64
CA ALA A 100 12.82 3.15 -5.07
C ALA A 100 13.91 3.64 -4.10
N LYS A 101 13.67 3.60 -2.79
CA LYS A 101 14.69 3.95 -1.77
C LYS A 101 15.92 3.05 -1.83
N LEU A 102 15.72 1.75 -1.97
CA LEU A 102 16.82 0.78 -2.05
C LEU A 102 17.65 0.96 -3.32
N LEU A 103 17.00 1.26 -4.45
CA LEU A 103 17.67 1.51 -5.73
C LEU A 103 18.39 2.86 -5.76
N ASP A 104 17.83 3.90 -5.14
CA ASP A 104 18.47 5.23 -5.08
C ASP A 104 19.84 5.20 -4.41
N ARG A 105 20.01 4.38 -3.37
CA ARG A 105 21.31 4.15 -2.71
C ARG A 105 22.18 3.07 -3.37
N ASN A 106 21.63 2.31 -4.33
CA ASN A 106 22.35 1.23 -5.01
C ASN A 106 22.96 1.74 -6.32
N LYS A 107 24.27 1.65 -6.47
CA LYS A 107 24.97 2.12 -7.68
C LYS A 107 24.95 1.13 -8.84
N SER A 108 24.55 -0.11 -8.60
CA SER A 108 24.64 -1.23 -9.55
C SER A 108 23.31 -1.59 -10.21
N HIS A 109 22.19 -1.21 -9.60
CA HIS A 109 20.86 -1.59 -10.07
C HIS A 109 19.92 -0.40 -10.20
N THR A 110 19.03 -0.49 -11.18
CA THR A 110 17.95 0.47 -11.42
C THR A 110 16.64 -0.30 -11.64
N PHE A 111 15.53 0.42 -11.82
CA PHE A 111 14.27 -0.21 -12.21
C PHE A 111 14.37 -1.00 -13.53
N ASP A 112 15.33 -0.70 -14.40
CA ASP A 112 15.53 -1.38 -15.68
C ASP A 112 16.51 -2.55 -15.60
N SER A 113 17.09 -2.82 -14.43
CA SER A 113 17.91 -4.01 -14.18
C SER A 113 17.07 -5.29 -14.30
N LYS A 114 17.69 -6.35 -14.83
CA LYS A 114 17.05 -7.65 -14.93
C LYS A 114 16.88 -8.22 -13.53
N VAL A 115 15.71 -8.81 -13.26
CA VAL A 115 15.44 -9.44 -11.97
C VAL A 115 16.38 -10.63 -11.76
N LYS A 116 16.76 -11.33 -12.84
CA LYS A 116 17.69 -12.46 -12.83
C LYS A 116 19.07 -12.10 -12.26
N ASP A 117 19.52 -10.85 -12.44
CA ASP A 117 20.82 -10.39 -11.91
C ASP A 117 20.80 -10.25 -10.38
N ILE A 118 19.61 -10.13 -9.78
CA ILE A 118 19.40 -9.93 -8.34
C ILE A 118 18.90 -11.22 -7.68
N LEU A 119 18.05 -11.96 -8.38
CA LEU A 119 17.45 -13.22 -7.97
C LEU A 119 17.80 -14.30 -9.01
N PRO A 120 19.03 -14.85 -8.97
CA PRO A 120 19.51 -15.79 -10.00
C PRO A 120 18.72 -17.09 -10.05
N ASP A 121 18.01 -17.45 -8.99
CA ASP A 121 17.17 -18.66 -8.94
C ASP A 121 15.72 -18.42 -9.41
N LEU A 122 15.34 -17.18 -9.74
CA LEU A 122 14.00 -16.90 -10.25
C LEU A 122 13.83 -17.52 -11.63
N LEU A 123 12.75 -18.29 -11.77
CA LEU A 123 12.24 -18.82 -13.03
C LEU A 123 10.77 -18.39 -13.17
N LEU A 124 10.40 -17.94 -14.36
CA LEU A 124 9.04 -17.60 -14.75
C LEU A 124 8.57 -18.56 -15.84
N GLY A 125 7.27 -18.54 -16.16
CA GLY A 125 6.59 -19.49 -17.03
C GLY A 125 7.26 -19.77 -18.39
N ASP A 126 8.07 -18.85 -18.89
CA ASP A 126 8.90 -19.04 -20.07
C ASP A 126 10.32 -18.46 -19.90
N ASN A 127 11.24 -18.97 -20.71
CA ASN A 127 12.64 -18.57 -20.69
C ASN A 127 12.83 -17.09 -21.05
N TYR A 128 12.11 -16.59 -22.07
CA TYR A 128 12.32 -15.22 -22.52
C TYR A 128 11.97 -14.23 -21.41
N THR A 129 10.79 -14.35 -20.80
CA THR A 129 10.38 -13.53 -19.65
C THR A 129 11.34 -13.70 -18.48
N THR A 130 11.76 -14.93 -18.17
CA THR A 130 12.74 -15.20 -17.08
C THR A 130 14.02 -14.38 -17.20
N TYR A 131 14.60 -14.29 -18.40
CA TYR A 131 15.86 -13.58 -18.62
C TYR A 131 15.69 -12.07 -18.91
N HIS A 132 14.50 -11.62 -19.30
CA HIS A 132 14.28 -10.25 -19.75
C HIS A 132 13.46 -9.39 -18.80
N VAL A 133 12.73 -9.98 -17.84
CA VAL A 133 11.93 -9.23 -16.87
C VAL A 133 12.81 -8.29 -16.06
N THR A 134 12.35 -7.04 -15.93
CA THR A 134 12.99 -6.01 -15.12
C THR A 134 12.18 -5.75 -13.84
N ILE A 135 12.78 -5.07 -12.87
CA ILE A 135 12.06 -4.62 -11.66
C ILE A 135 10.86 -3.74 -12.06
N ARG A 136 11.02 -2.88 -13.07
CA ARG A 136 9.95 -2.05 -13.63
C ARG A 136 8.78 -2.90 -14.11
N ASP A 137 9.05 -3.99 -14.84
CA ASP A 137 7.99 -4.86 -15.37
C ASP A 137 7.17 -5.51 -14.24
N LEU A 138 7.82 -5.86 -13.11
CA LEU A 138 7.14 -6.40 -11.94
C LEU A 138 6.13 -5.40 -11.36
N VAL A 139 6.60 -4.17 -11.08
CA VAL A 139 5.79 -3.15 -10.38
C VAL A 139 4.85 -2.37 -11.30
N SER A 140 4.94 -2.57 -12.62
CA SER A 140 4.06 -1.96 -13.62
C SER A 140 3.13 -2.95 -14.31
N HIS A 141 3.07 -4.21 -13.86
CA HIS A 141 2.13 -5.22 -14.35
C HIS A 141 2.32 -5.61 -15.83
N ARG A 142 3.57 -5.67 -16.30
CA ARG A 142 3.91 -5.84 -17.73
C ARG A 142 4.53 -7.19 -18.09
N THR A 143 4.40 -8.19 -17.22
CA THR A 143 5.05 -9.49 -17.45
C THR A 143 4.24 -10.42 -18.36
N GLY A 144 2.95 -10.14 -18.58
CA GLY A 144 2.04 -11.04 -19.30
C GLY A 144 1.61 -12.28 -18.49
N MET A 145 2.15 -12.45 -17.28
CA MET A 145 1.87 -13.59 -16.39
C MET A 145 0.44 -13.57 -15.85
N SER A 146 -0.17 -14.75 -15.77
CA SER A 146 -1.51 -14.95 -15.21
C SER A 146 -1.56 -14.61 -13.70
N ARG A 147 -2.72 -14.14 -13.23
CA ARG A 147 -2.88 -13.57 -11.87
C ARG A 147 -2.92 -14.61 -10.76
N HIS A 148 -3.54 -15.77 -11.00
CA HIS A 148 -3.75 -16.87 -10.03
C HIS A 148 -4.01 -16.43 -8.57
N ASP A 149 -4.78 -15.35 -8.38
CA ASP A 149 -4.94 -14.69 -7.08
C ASP A 149 -5.56 -15.64 -6.02
N PHE A 150 -6.42 -16.58 -6.43
CA PHE A 150 -7.01 -17.57 -5.53
C PHE A 150 -6.02 -18.63 -5.03
N ALA A 151 -4.96 -18.94 -5.77
CA ALA A 151 -3.94 -19.88 -5.31
C ALA A 151 -3.18 -19.33 -4.09
N TRP A 152 -3.05 -18.01 -4.00
CA TRP A 152 -2.48 -17.33 -2.84
C TRP A 152 -3.42 -17.35 -1.62
N VAL A 153 -4.72 -17.13 -1.83
CA VAL A 153 -5.71 -17.02 -0.74
C VAL A 153 -6.15 -18.39 -0.22
N LEU A 154 -6.26 -19.39 -1.09
CA LEU A 154 -6.85 -20.69 -0.77
C LEU A 154 -5.84 -21.84 -0.82
N GLY A 155 -4.64 -21.61 -1.37
CA GLY A 155 -3.67 -22.69 -1.64
C GLY A 155 -2.72 -23.02 -0.49
N GLY A 156 -2.83 -22.34 0.67
CA GLY A 156 -1.94 -22.58 1.82
C GLY A 156 -0.46 -22.40 1.48
N LEU A 157 -0.15 -21.48 0.57
CA LEU A 157 1.21 -21.28 0.09
C LEU A 157 2.05 -20.56 1.14
N THR A 158 3.25 -21.08 1.37
CA THR A 158 4.29 -20.33 2.09
C THR A 158 4.95 -19.35 1.13
N ARG A 159 5.69 -18.38 1.66
CA ARG A 159 6.48 -17.45 0.83
C ARG A 159 7.45 -18.18 -0.11
N ASP A 160 8.01 -19.30 0.33
CA ASP A 160 8.94 -20.09 -0.45
C ASP A 160 8.23 -20.90 -1.55
N THR A 161 7.13 -21.58 -1.23
CA THR A 161 6.38 -22.33 -2.25
C THR A 161 5.75 -21.40 -3.28
N PHE A 162 5.31 -20.21 -2.88
CA PHE A 162 4.90 -19.16 -3.81
C PHE A 162 6.02 -18.78 -4.78
N PHE A 163 7.23 -18.50 -4.27
CA PHE A 163 8.36 -18.15 -5.12
C PHE A 163 8.72 -19.27 -6.11
N ARG A 164 8.70 -20.53 -5.67
CA ARG A 164 9.04 -21.67 -6.52
C ARG A 164 7.95 -22.02 -7.53
N HIS A 165 6.67 -21.88 -7.18
CA HIS A 165 5.58 -22.33 -8.05
C HIS A 165 5.29 -21.36 -9.20
N ILE A 166 5.79 -20.12 -9.14
CA ILE A 166 5.57 -19.13 -10.20
C ILE A 166 6.11 -19.57 -11.56
N GLN A 167 7.12 -20.43 -11.57
CA GLN A 167 7.71 -20.99 -12.80
C GLN A 167 6.74 -21.90 -13.57
N TYR A 168 5.71 -22.42 -12.91
CA TYR A 168 4.71 -23.30 -13.53
C TYR A 168 3.49 -22.55 -14.06
N MET A 169 3.46 -21.22 -13.92
CA MET A 169 2.36 -20.41 -14.39
C MET A 169 2.52 -20.09 -15.86
N ASN A 170 1.47 -20.35 -16.64
CA ASN A 170 1.44 -19.91 -18.04
C ASN A 170 1.17 -18.41 -18.12
N ALA A 171 1.80 -17.74 -19.08
CA ALA A 171 1.47 -16.37 -19.44
C ALA A 171 0.08 -16.32 -20.10
N THR A 172 -0.71 -15.28 -19.79
CA THR A 172 -1.98 -15.00 -20.49
C THR A 172 -1.72 -14.24 -21.79
N TYR A 173 -0.72 -13.34 -21.79
CA TYR A 173 -0.29 -12.55 -22.94
C TYR A 173 1.23 -12.59 -23.06
N GLY A 174 1.77 -12.20 -24.21
CA GLY A 174 3.22 -12.08 -24.39
C GLY A 174 3.84 -11.02 -23.47
N PHE A 175 5.15 -11.13 -23.27
CA PHE A 175 5.92 -10.24 -22.42
C PHE A 175 5.79 -8.78 -22.88
N ARG A 176 5.25 -7.91 -22.02
CA ARG A 176 4.96 -6.49 -22.25
C ARG A 176 3.87 -6.18 -23.28
N ASP A 177 3.15 -7.19 -23.78
CA ASP A 177 2.07 -6.96 -24.75
C ASP A 177 0.85 -6.28 -24.11
N GLN A 178 0.53 -6.64 -22.86
CA GLN A 178 -0.61 -6.08 -22.12
C GLN A 178 -0.30 -5.86 -20.65
N VAL A 179 -1.06 -4.96 -20.04
CA VAL A 179 -1.06 -4.74 -18.58
C VAL A 179 -1.98 -5.76 -17.94
N ILE A 180 -1.41 -6.67 -17.15
CA ILE A 180 -2.17 -7.60 -16.31
C ILE A 180 -1.82 -7.33 -14.86
N TYR A 181 -2.76 -6.73 -14.12
CA TYR A 181 -2.60 -6.57 -12.68
C TYR A 181 -2.23 -7.92 -12.05
N ASN A 182 -1.15 -8.01 -11.30
CA ASN A 182 -0.64 -9.30 -10.85
C ASN A 182 -0.01 -9.16 -9.45
N ASN A 183 -0.60 -9.86 -8.47
CA ASN A 183 -0.08 -9.88 -7.09
C ASN A 183 1.21 -10.68 -6.96
N TRP A 184 1.40 -11.70 -7.80
CA TRP A 184 2.61 -12.52 -7.79
C TRP A 184 3.86 -11.72 -8.12
N MET A 185 3.75 -10.81 -9.07
CA MET A 185 4.86 -9.91 -9.42
C MET A 185 5.25 -8.99 -8.25
N TYR A 186 4.29 -8.59 -7.41
CA TYR A 186 4.59 -7.81 -6.20
C TYR A 186 5.20 -8.67 -5.07
N GLY A 187 4.85 -9.95 -5.01
CA GLY A 187 5.55 -10.91 -4.15
C GLY A 187 6.99 -11.18 -4.60
N ILE A 188 7.27 -11.19 -5.92
CA ILE A 188 8.65 -11.21 -6.42
C ILE A 188 9.35 -9.88 -6.14
N ALA A 189 8.67 -8.75 -6.31
CA ALA A 189 9.21 -7.43 -6.01
C ALA A 189 9.65 -7.29 -4.54
N SER A 190 8.93 -7.90 -3.59
CA SER A 190 9.38 -7.93 -2.19
C SER A 190 10.65 -8.76 -1.99
N ARG A 191 10.82 -9.89 -2.70
CA ARG A 191 12.07 -10.68 -2.71
C ARG A 191 13.24 -9.90 -3.31
N VAL A 192 13.00 -9.10 -4.34
CA VAL A 192 14.01 -8.19 -4.89
C VAL A 192 14.43 -7.16 -3.84
N ALA A 193 13.49 -6.56 -3.11
CA ALA A 193 13.80 -5.63 -2.04
C ALA A 193 14.63 -6.29 -0.92
N GLU A 194 14.31 -7.53 -0.54
CA GLU A 194 15.09 -8.30 0.44
C GLU A 194 16.52 -8.55 -0.03
N ALA A 195 16.71 -8.94 -1.29
CA ALA A 195 18.04 -9.18 -1.87
C ALA A 195 18.87 -7.89 -1.94
N LEU A 196 18.25 -6.76 -2.32
CA LEU A 196 18.92 -5.45 -2.37
C LEU A 196 19.22 -4.87 -0.98
N GLY A 197 18.35 -5.12 -0.01
CA GLY A 197 18.42 -4.55 1.33
C GLY A 197 19.12 -5.43 2.37
N GLY A 198 19.32 -6.73 2.09
CA GLY A 198 20.00 -7.68 2.98
C GLY A 198 19.23 -8.03 4.27
N LYS A 199 17.93 -7.70 4.33
CA LYS A 199 17.06 -7.93 5.50
C LYS A 199 15.68 -8.42 5.05
N PRO A 200 14.89 -9.06 5.94
CA PRO A 200 13.51 -9.41 5.63
C PRO A 200 12.69 -8.19 5.24
N PHE A 201 11.74 -8.37 4.32
CA PHE A 201 10.93 -7.29 3.75
C PHE A 201 10.23 -6.48 4.85
N GLN A 202 9.74 -7.16 5.88
CA GLN A 202 9.02 -6.53 6.97
C GLN A 202 9.91 -5.56 7.76
N VAL A 203 11.16 -5.96 8.00
CA VAL A 203 12.16 -5.13 8.68
C VAL A 203 12.52 -3.94 7.82
N LEU A 204 12.76 -4.16 6.52
CA LEU A 204 13.06 -3.07 5.58
C LEU A 204 11.92 -2.06 5.49
N LEU A 205 10.67 -2.54 5.40
CA LEU A 205 9.51 -1.66 5.34
C LEU A 205 9.39 -0.82 6.62
N GLN A 206 9.62 -1.43 7.79
CA GLN A 206 9.58 -0.74 9.07
C GLN A 206 10.65 0.35 9.14
N GLU A 207 11.92 -0.01 8.95
CA GLU A 207 13.06 0.89 9.13
C GLU A 207 13.13 1.99 8.06
N GLU A 208 12.80 1.67 6.81
CA GLU A 208 13.02 2.59 5.68
C GLU A 208 11.81 3.49 5.39
N ILE A 209 10.60 3.10 5.83
CA ILE A 209 9.35 3.81 5.52
C ILE A 209 8.54 4.12 6.77
N LEU A 210 8.16 3.11 7.55
CA LEU A 210 7.17 3.31 8.63
C LEU A 210 7.74 4.14 9.78
N ASP A 211 8.95 3.84 10.25
CA ASP A 211 9.59 4.59 11.35
C ASP A 211 9.90 6.04 10.95
N PRO A 212 10.52 6.33 9.78
CA PRO A 212 10.79 7.71 9.38
C PRO A 212 9.54 8.57 9.14
N LEU A 213 8.39 7.95 8.86
CA LEU A 213 7.10 8.63 8.67
C LEU A 213 6.23 8.63 9.93
N ASP A 214 6.76 8.18 11.08
CA ASP A 214 6.05 8.05 12.35
C ASP A 214 4.75 7.20 12.28
N MET A 215 4.74 6.20 11.38
CA MET A 215 3.59 5.32 11.15
C MET A 215 3.50 4.19 12.17
N LYS A 216 3.56 4.52 13.47
CA LYS A 216 3.62 3.58 14.61
C LYS A 216 2.41 2.63 14.71
N ARG A 217 1.31 2.94 14.04
CA ARG A 217 0.07 2.14 14.04
C ARG A 217 -0.15 1.37 12.75
N THR A 218 0.84 1.33 11.86
CA THR A 218 0.81 0.48 10.66
C THR A 218 1.53 -0.84 10.97
N THR A 219 0.85 -1.95 10.73
CA THR A 219 1.40 -3.30 10.94
C THR A 219 1.31 -4.10 9.65
N GLN A 220 2.08 -5.17 9.58
CA GLN A 220 2.07 -6.09 8.44
C GLN A 220 1.28 -7.34 8.82
N ILE A 221 0.59 -7.93 7.85
CA ILE A 221 -0.32 -9.05 8.11
C ILE A 221 0.40 -10.26 8.74
N TYR A 222 1.70 -10.44 8.48
CA TYR A 222 2.52 -11.49 9.10
C TYR A 222 2.72 -11.33 10.61
N ASP A 223 2.56 -10.13 11.15
CA ASP A 223 2.63 -9.84 12.58
C ASP A 223 1.26 -9.94 13.26
N LEU A 224 0.21 -10.31 12.51
CA LEU A 224 -1.13 -10.47 13.07
C LEU A 224 -1.22 -11.81 13.81
N LYS A 225 -1.11 -11.72 15.13
CA LYS A 225 -2.16 -12.34 15.95
C LYS A 225 -3.33 -11.36 15.95
N PRO A 226 -4.45 -11.61 15.24
CA PRO A 226 -5.63 -10.75 15.25
C PRO A 226 -6.39 -10.85 16.58
N GLU A 227 -5.66 -10.79 17.69
CA GLU A 227 -6.16 -10.74 19.06
C GLU A 227 -6.21 -9.29 19.58
N GLY A 228 -5.65 -8.34 18.82
CA GLY A 228 -5.74 -6.90 19.10
C GLY A 228 -7.16 -6.37 18.89
N LYS A 229 -7.66 -5.57 19.84
CA LYS A 229 -9.00 -4.97 19.82
C LYS A 229 -9.19 -3.87 18.77
N ASP A 230 -8.16 -3.51 18.03
CA ASP A 230 -8.12 -2.35 17.14
C ASP A 230 -8.18 -2.69 15.65
N TYR A 231 -8.38 -3.95 15.26
CA TYR A 231 -8.56 -4.33 13.85
C TYR A 231 -10.03 -4.43 13.46
N ALA A 232 -10.38 -3.82 12.32
CA ALA A 232 -11.68 -4.08 11.69
C ALA A 232 -11.73 -5.51 11.16
N LYS A 233 -12.83 -6.21 11.44
CA LYS A 233 -13.12 -7.52 10.89
C LYS A 233 -13.63 -7.43 9.45
N PHE A 234 -13.47 -8.53 8.72
CA PHE A 234 -13.97 -8.68 7.36
C PHE A 234 -15.39 -9.22 7.36
N TYR A 235 -16.21 -8.69 6.47
CA TYR A 235 -17.59 -9.10 6.29
C TYR A 235 -17.91 -9.18 4.80
N TYR A 236 -18.78 -10.13 4.45
CA TYR A 236 -19.63 -10.01 3.26
C TYR A 236 -21.03 -9.67 3.72
N VAL A 237 -21.75 -8.83 2.97
CA VAL A 237 -23.12 -8.47 3.31
C VAL A 237 -24.07 -9.35 2.49
N THR A 238 -25.01 -10.00 3.15
CA THR A 238 -26.11 -10.74 2.52
C THR A 238 -27.44 -10.06 2.81
N ASP A 239 -28.51 -10.59 2.23
CA ASP A 239 -29.89 -10.20 2.56
C ASP A 239 -30.23 -10.41 4.05
N GLU A 240 -29.52 -11.30 4.74
CA GLU A 240 -29.65 -11.53 6.20
C GLU A 240 -28.76 -10.61 7.04
N GLY A 241 -27.98 -9.74 6.38
CA GLY A 241 -27.04 -8.81 6.99
C GLY A 241 -25.57 -9.28 6.92
N PRO A 242 -24.65 -8.53 7.57
CA PRO A 242 -23.22 -8.84 7.54
C PRO A 242 -22.88 -10.19 8.16
N LYS A 243 -22.12 -10.99 7.41
CA LYS A 243 -21.59 -12.29 7.82
C LYS A 243 -20.06 -12.19 7.86
N GLU A 244 -19.48 -12.53 9.01
CA GLU A 244 -18.03 -12.44 9.23
C GLU A 244 -17.29 -13.42 8.31
N VAL A 245 -16.20 -12.97 7.71
CA VAL A 245 -15.28 -13.81 6.94
C VAL A 245 -13.99 -13.97 7.72
N ASP A 246 -13.63 -15.21 8.02
CA ASP A 246 -12.26 -15.53 8.44
C ASP A 246 -11.36 -15.48 7.21
N VAL A 247 -10.80 -14.31 6.93
CA VAL A 247 -9.79 -14.18 5.87
C VAL A 247 -8.47 -14.63 6.46
N GLN A 248 -8.13 -15.91 6.26
CA GLN A 248 -6.80 -16.43 6.57
C GLN A 248 -5.80 -15.89 5.55
N LEU A 249 -5.47 -14.60 5.66
CA LEU A 249 -4.37 -14.00 4.93
C LEU A 249 -3.08 -14.50 5.59
N TYR A 250 -2.40 -15.43 4.91
CA TYR A 250 -1.12 -16.04 5.26
C TYR A 250 -1.13 -17.00 6.46
N ARG A 251 -0.72 -18.24 6.20
CA ARG A 251 -0.04 -19.12 7.17
C ARG A 251 1.42 -19.27 6.74
#